data_AF-A0A9W5B7D0-F1
#
_entry.id   AF-A0A9W5B7D0-F1
#
_cell.length_a   1.000
_cell.length_b   1.000
_cell.length_c   1.000
_cell.angle_alpha   90.00
_cell.angle_beta   90.00
_cell.angle_gamma   90.00
#
_symmetry.space_group_name_H-M   'P 1'
#
loop_
_entity.id
_entity.type
_entity.pdbx_description
1 polymer ?
#
loop_
_entity_poly.entity_id
_entity_poly.type
_entity_poly.pdbx_seq_one_letter_code
_entity_poly.pdbx_strand_id
1 'polypeptide(L)'
;MIPLYTAECGKCDFCLSGKTNLCVAVRETQGKGLMPDGTTRFSYNGQPLHHYMGCSTFSEYTVVAEVSLAKINPEANPEHVCLLGCGVTTGIGAVHNTAKVQPGDSVAVFGLGGIGLAAIQGARQAKAGRIIAIDTNPSKFELARQFGATECINPKDHDKPIQQVLIEMSGWGIDHTFECIGNVHVMRAALESAHRGWGQSIVIGVAGAGEEISTRPFQLVTGRVWKGSAFGGVKGRTQLPGMVEDEMRGDIDLAPFVTHTMGLEEINEAFALMHEGKSIRTIIHY
;
A
#
# COMPACT_ATOMS: atom_id res chain seq x y z
N MET A 1 4.50 -17.25 10.05
CA MET A 1 5.58 -16.35 9.58
C MET A 1 5.07 -15.57 8.38
N ILE A 2 5.62 -14.40 8.07
CA ILE A 2 5.27 -13.62 6.88
C ILE A 2 6.53 -13.25 6.10
N PRO A 3 6.68 -13.64 4.81
CA PRO A 3 7.74 -13.16 3.94
C PRO A 3 7.67 -11.64 3.73
N LEU A 4 8.83 -10.99 3.66
CA LEU A 4 8.97 -9.54 3.56
C LEU A 4 9.69 -9.17 2.27
N TYR A 5 8.99 -8.49 1.36
CA TYR A 5 9.62 -7.96 0.16
C TYR A 5 10.52 -6.74 0.45
N THR A 6 10.31 -6.06 1.58
CA THR A 6 11.24 -5.07 2.12
C THR A 6 11.98 -5.70 3.29
N ALA A 7 13.25 -6.04 3.08
CA ALA A 7 14.06 -6.70 4.09
C ALA A 7 14.35 -5.80 5.30
N GLU A 8 14.84 -6.39 6.40
CA GLU A 8 15.37 -5.68 7.55
C GLU A 8 16.57 -6.44 8.15
N CYS A 9 17.78 -5.93 7.92
CA CYS A 9 19.00 -6.56 8.40
C CYS A 9 19.49 -6.04 9.76
N GLY A 10 18.95 -4.91 10.24
CA GLY A 10 19.33 -4.30 11.52
C GLY A 10 20.74 -3.73 11.61
N LYS A 11 21.54 -3.76 10.51
CA LYS A 11 22.96 -3.38 10.54
C LYS A 11 23.42 -2.40 9.45
N CYS A 12 22.65 -2.22 8.37
CA CYS A 12 22.99 -1.24 7.34
C CYS A 12 22.55 0.17 7.74
N ASP A 13 23.16 1.20 7.13
CA ASP A 13 22.88 2.60 7.38
C ASP A 13 21.37 2.93 7.32
N PHE A 14 20.66 2.36 6.34
CA PHE A 14 19.22 2.53 6.17
C PHE A 14 18.44 2.02 7.39
N CYS A 15 18.72 0.79 7.83
CA CYS A 15 18.07 0.17 8.99
C CYS A 15 18.38 0.93 10.29
N LEU A 16 19.60 1.44 10.45
CA LEU A 16 20.06 2.16 11.64
C LEU A 16 19.64 3.63 11.68
N SER A 17 19.34 4.24 10.53
CA SER A 17 19.11 5.68 10.41
C SER A 17 17.91 6.23 11.19
N GLY A 18 16.90 5.39 11.47
CA GLY A 18 15.59 5.83 11.98
C GLY A 18 14.76 6.65 10.99
N LYS A 19 15.24 6.85 9.75
CA LYS A 19 14.60 7.72 8.74
C LYS A 19 13.88 6.95 7.62
N THR A 20 14.17 5.65 7.48
CA THR A 20 13.67 4.83 6.37
C THR A 20 13.56 3.35 6.76
N ASN A 21 12.82 2.58 5.97
CA ASN A 21 12.71 1.13 6.02
C ASN A 21 13.41 0.43 4.84
N LEU A 22 14.06 1.18 3.94
CA LEU A 22 14.61 0.65 2.68
C LEU A 22 15.96 -0.06 2.87
N CYS A 23 15.93 -1.25 3.49
CA CYS A 23 17.12 -2.07 3.68
C CYS A 23 17.77 -2.44 2.34
N VAL A 24 19.11 -2.38 2.30
CA VAL A 24 19.88 -2.72 1.09
C VAL A 24 20.41 -4.15 1.06
N ALA A 25 20.18 -4.95 2.11
CA ALA A 25 20.81 -6.26 2.28
C ALA A 25 20.50 -7.29 1.16
N VAL A 26 19.38 -7.12 0.46
CA VAL A 26 18.98 -7.99 -0.66
C VAL A 26 18.82 -7.21 -1.98
N ARG A 27 19.14 -5.92 -1.99
CA ARG A 27 18.72 -5.01 -3.08
C ARG A 27 19.38 -5.35 -4.42
N GLU A 28 20.64 -5.79 -4.41
CA GLU A 28 21.41 -6.10 -5.62
C GLU A 28 20.90 -7.33 -6.38
N THR A 29 20.30 -8.28 -5.66
CA THR A 29 19.86 -9.58 -6.23
C THR A 29 18.34 -9.69 -6.36
N GLN A 30 17.58 -9.05 -5.47
CA GLN A 30 16.11 -9.13 -5.46
C GLN A 30 15.50 -8.68 -6.78
N GLY A 31 15.97 -7.57 -7.36
CA GLY A 31 15.48 -7.07 -8.65
C GLY A 31 15.86 -7.94 -9.85
N LYS A 32 16.86 -8.82 -9.68
CA LYS A 32 17.29 -9.81 -10.68
C LYS A 32 16.59 -11.17 -10.48
N GLY A 33 15.72 -11.28 -9.47
CA GLY A 33 15.03 -12.51 -9.12
C GLY A 33 15.95 -13.61 -8.59
N LEU A 34 16.94 -13.23 -7.77
CA LEU A 34 17.93 -14.14 -7.19
C LEU A 34 18.00 -13.99 -5.66
N MET A 35 18.45 -15.06 -4.99
CA MET A 35 18.79 -15.05 -3.56
C MET A 35 20.04 -14.19 -3.30
N PRO A 36 20.37 -13.85 -2.04
CA PRO A 36 21.55 -13.03 -1.73
C PRO A 36 22.89 -13.62 -2.21
N ASP A 37 22.97 -14.93 -2.45
CA ASP A 37 24.13 -15.62 -3.01
C ASP A 37 24.19 -15.59 -4.55
N GLY A 38 23.27 -14.89 -5.21
CA GLY A 38 23.23 -14.77 -6.68
C GLY A 38 22.63 -15.98 -7.40
N THR A 39 21.99 -16.91 -6.69
CA THR A 39 21.39 -18.12 -7.29
C THR A 39 19.87 -18.16 -7.11
N THR A 40 19.19 -19.08 -7.81
CA THR A 40 17.78 -19.37 -7.57
C THR A 40 17.60 -20.65 -6.74
N ARG A 41 16.40 -20.84 -6.19
CA ARG A 41 15.97 -22.06 -5.48
C ARG A 41 14.86 -22.81 -6.22
N PHE A 42 14.40 -22.24 -7.34
CA PHE A 42 13.33 -22.80 -8.14
C PHE A 42 13.86 -23.30 -9.47
N SER A 43 13.37 -24.46 -9.89
CA SER A 43 13.52 -24.96 -11.25
C SER A 43 12.24 -25.66 -11.69
N TYR A 44 11.99 -25.67 -12.99
CA TYR A 44 10.88 -26.39 -13.59
C TYR A 44 11.36 -27.03 -14.88
N ASN A 45 11.18 -28.36 -15.00
CA ASN A 45 11.70 -29.15 -16.13
C ASN A 45 13.20 -28.92 -16.40
N GLY A 46 14.00 -28.83 -15.34
CA GLY A 46 15.45 -28.59 -15.42
C GLY A 46 15.85 -27.16 -15.76
N GLN A 47 14.90 -26.25 -16.02
CA GLN A 47 15.17 -24.84 -16.28
C GLN A 47 15.08 -24.02 -14.99
N PRO A 48 16.03 -23.11 -14.73
CA PRO A 48 15.97 -22.24 -13.56
C PRO A 48 14.76 -21.28 -13.68
N LEU A 49 14.02 -21.14 -12.59
CA LEU A 49 12.98 -20.11 -12.46
C LEU A 49 13.48 -19.01 -11.53
N HIS A 50 13.12 -17.76 -11.81
CA HIS A 50 13.51 -16.64 -10.96
C HIS A 50 12.62 -16.51 -9.73
N HIS A 51 13.20 -15.97 -8.67
CA HIS A 51 12.43 -15.47 -7.54
C HIS A 51 11.71 -14.18 -7.89
N TYR A 52 10.61 -13.89 -7.20
CA TYR A 52 9.92 -12.60 -7.29
C TYR A 52 9.96 -11.88 -5.95
N MET A 53 10.53 -10.68 -5.95
CA MET A 53 10.67 -9.81 -4.78
C MET A 53 11.30 -10.48 -3.53
N GLY A 54 12.06 -11.57 -3.73
CA GLY A 54 12.66 -12.35 -2.63
C GLY A 54 11.65 -13.09 -1.74
N CYS A 55 10.40 -13.23 -2.20
CA CYS A 55 9.32 -13.91 -1.47
C CYS A 55 8.78 -15.12 -2.25
N SER A 56 8.42 -14.93 -3.53
CA SER A 56 7.95 -16.00 -4.43
C SER A 56 6.82 -16.85 -3.84
N THR A 57 5.75 -16.21 -3.40
CA THR A 57 4.71 -16.81 -2.55
C THR A 57 3.58 -17.49 -3.31
N PHE A 58 3.75 -17.80 -4.60
CA PHE A 58 2.83 -18.61 -5.42
C PHE A 58 3.43 -19.99 -5.66
N SER A 59 3.66 -20.71 -4.57
CA SER A 59 4.27 -22.02 -4.49
C SER A 59 4.01 -22.58 -3.09
N GLU A 60 3.69 -23.86 -2.96
CA GLU A 60 3.47 -24.53 -1.67
C GLU A 60 4.68 -24.38 -0.72
N TYR A 61 5.89 -24.33 -1.30
CA TYR A 61 7.13 -24.08 -0.58
C TYR A 61 7.92 -22.94 -1.24
N THR A 62 8.53 -22.09 -0.41
CA THR A 62 9.47 -21.06 -0.86
C THR A 62 10.67 -20.99 0.07
N VAL A 63 11.79 -20.48 -0.45
CA VAL A 63 13.01 -20.22 0.31
C VAL A 63 13.28 -18.73 0.30
N VAL A 64 13.37 -18.14 1.49
CA VAL A 64 13.58 -16.70 1.67
C VAL A 64 14.84 -16.43 2.48
N ALA A 65 15.41 -15.23 2.32
CA ALA A 65 16.49 -14.78 3.18
C ALA A 65 15.95 -14.53 4.60
N GLU A 66 16.75 -14.82 5.63
CA GLU A 66 16.36 -14.61 7.03
C GLU A 66 15.95 -13.15 7.32
N VAL A 67 16.67 -12.20 6.71
CA VAL A 67 16.38 -10.76 6.80
C VAL A 67 15.08 -10.34 6.10
N SER A 68 14.44 -11.26 5.38
CA SER A 68 13.19 -11.07 4.63
C SER A 68 12.06 -11.92 5.20
N LEU A 69 12.11 -12.25 6.50
CA LEU A 69 11.09 -13.08 7.14
C LEU A 69 10.72 -12.55 8.53
N ALA A 70 9.43 -12.28 8.75
CA ALA A 70 8.89 -11.89 10.05
C ALA A 70 8.29 -13.10 10.79
N LYS A 71 8.69 -13.29 12.05
CA LYS A 71 8.00 -14.19 12.97
C LYS A 71 6.77 -13.48 13.54
N ILE A 72 5.65 -14.18 13.55
CA ILE A 72 4.36 -13.66 14.00
C ILE A 72 3.74 -14.62 15.01
N ASN A 73 2.68 -14.18 15.68
CA ASN A 73 1.90 -15.00 16.58
C ASN A 73 1.36 -16.26 15.87
N PRO A 74 1.60 -17.48 16.38
CA PRO A 74 1.10 -18.71 15.77
C PRO A 74 -0.42 -18.87 15.87
N GLU A 75 -1.10 -18.11 16.73
CA GLU A 75 -2.57 -18.13 16.89
C GLU A 75 -3.28 -17.20 15.91
N ALA A 76 -2.55 -16.33 15.20
CA ALA A 76 -3.14 -15.40 14.24
C ALA A 76 -3.73 -16.13 13.03
N ASN A 77 -4.89 -15.66 12.53
CA ASN A 77 -5.53 -16.26 11.36
C ASN A 77 -4.67 -16.00 10.10
N PRO A 78 -4.08 -17.03 9.46
CA PRO A 78 -3.22 -16.87 8.30
C PRO A 78 -3.94 -16.26 7.09
N GLU A 79 -5.25 -16.49 6.94
CA GLU A 79 -6.06 -15.94 5.84
C GLU A 79 -6.18 -14.42 5.92
N HIS A 80 -6.12 -13.87 7.14
CA HIS A 80 -6.18 -12.44 7.37
C HIS A 80 -4.77 -11.85 7.34
N VAL A 81 -3.88 -12.36 8.18
CA VAL A 81 -2.59 -11.72 8.41
C VAL A 81 -1.64 -11.78 7.22
N CYS A 82 -1.89 -12.63 6.23
CA CYS A 82 -1.15 -12.58 4.96
C CYS A 82 -1.28 -11.21 4.26
N LEU A 83 -2.37 -10.49 4.50
CA LEU A 83 -2.60 -9.13 3.98
C LEU A 83 -1.63 -8.08 4.55
N LEU A 84 -1.06 -8.35 5.74
CA LEU A 84 -0.03 -7.52 6.37
C LEU A 84 1.34 -7.69 5.68
N GLY A 85 1.55 -8.74 4.89
CA GLY A 85 2.77 -8.91 4.10
C GLY A 85 2.97 -7.87 2.99
N CYS A 86 1.92 -7.12 2.64
CA CYS A 86 2.01 -6.05 1.64
C CYS A 86 0.94 -4.96 1.83
N GLY A 87 -0.26 -5.18 1.28
CA GLY A 87 -1.20 -4.10 0.98
C GLY A 87 -1.70 -3.32 2.19
N VAL A 88 -2.10 -4.02 3.25
CA VAL A 88 -2.68 -3.36 4.43
C VAL A 88 -1.62 -2.59 5.22
N THR A 89 -0.47 -3.22 5.46
CA THR A 89 0.70 -2.58 6.08
C THR A 89 1.14 -1.34 5.31
N THR A 90 1.09 -1.40 3.98
CA THR A 90 1.46 -0.28 3.12
C THR A 90 0.52 0.92 3.32
N GLY A 91 -0.80 0.70 3.29
CA GLY A 91 -1.78 1.78 3.46
C GLY A 91 -1.75 2.39 4.86
N ILE A 92 -1.83 1.56 5.91
CA ILE A 92 -1.81 2.01 7.31
C ILE A 92 -0.49 2.71 7.64
N GLY A 93 0.64 2.12 7.25
CA GLY A 93 1.95 2.71 7.49
C GLY A 93 2.16 4.02 6.73
N ALA A 94 1.63 4.16 5.51
CA ALA A 94 1.73 5.41 4.77
C ALA A 94 1.05 6.55 5.53
N VAL A 95 -0.07 6.29 6.21
CA VAL A 95 -0.75 7.27 7.06
C VAL A 95 0.07 7.61 8.31
N HIS A 96 0.43 6.60 9.12
CA HIS A 96 1.04 6.84 10.44
C HIS A 96 2.52 7.22 10.36
N ASN A 97 3.28 6.57 9.49
CA ASN A 97 4.74 6.73 9.44
C ASN A 97 5.16 7.78 8.42
N THR A 98 4.56 7.76 7.22
CA THR A 98 5.01 8.60 6.11
C THR A 98 4.35 9.98 6.15
N ALA A 99 3.03 10.04 6.10
CA ALA A 99 2.25 11.29 6.16
C ALA A 99 2.21 11.86 7.58
N LYS A 100 2.16 10.99 8.59
CA LYS A 100 1.98 11.37 10.01
C LYS A 100 0.71 12.20 10.18
N VAL A 101 -0.41 11.69 9.65
CA VAL A 101 -1.73 12.33 9.77
C VAL A 101 -2.04 12.62 11.23
N GLN A 102 -2.56 13.82 11.51
CA GLN A 102 -2.92 14.28 12.85
C GLN A 102 -4.44 14.26 13.05
N PRO A 103 -4.90 14.21 14.31
CA PRO A 103 -6.32 14.36 14.61
C PRO A 103 -6.91 15.65 14.02
N GLY A 104 -8.03 15.53 13.32
CA GLY A 104 -8.70 16.65 12.67
C GLY A 104 -8.24 16.97 11.24
N ASP A 105 -7.10 16.42 10.78
CA ASP A 105 -6.63 16.62 9.40
C ASP A 105 -7.65 16.11 8.37
N SER A 106 -7.66 16.75 7.20
CA SER A 106 -8.39 16.27 6.03
C SER A 106 -7.52 15.30 5.19
N VAL A 107 -8.11 14.19 4.77
CA VAL A 107 -7.46 13.14 3.99
C VAL A 107 -8.24 12.86 2.71
N ALA A 108 -7.55 12.74 1.58
CA ALA A 108 -8.13 12.24 0.33
C ALA A 108 -7.35 11.02 -0.19
N VAL A 109 -8.05 9.95 -0.53
CA VAL A 109 -7.46 8.69 -1.00
C VAL A 109 -7.94 8.38 -2.41
N PHE A 110 -7.01 8.38 -3.35
CA PHE A 110 -7.26 8.08 -4.77
C PHE A 110 -6.99 6.60 -5.02
N GLY A 111 -8.05 5.86 -5.37
CA GLY A 111 -8.04 4.42 -5.60
C GLY A 111 -8.48 3.64 -4.37
N LEU A 112 -9.54 2.84 -4.51
CA LEU A 112 -10.16 2.08 -3.40
C LEU A 112 -9.93 0.57 -3.53
N GLY A 113 -8.74 0.18 -3.96
CA GLY A 113 -8.25 -1.20 -3.79
C GLY A 113 -7.77 -1.46 -2.35
N GLY A 114 -7.18 -2.62 -2.09
CA GLY A 114 -6.74 -3.00 -0.73
C GLY A 114 -5.75 -2.02 -0.06
N ILE A 115 -4.89 -1.33 -0.83
CA ILE A 115 -4.00 -0.31 -0.26
C ILE A 115 -4.77 0.95 0.15
N GLY A 116 -5.65 1.45 -0.73
CA GLY A 116 -6.41 2.67 -0.45
C GLY A 116 -7.42 2.50 0.69
N LEU A 117 -8.11 1.36 0.74
CA LEU A 117 -8.99 1.02 1.86
C LEU A 117 -8.21 0.92 3.18
N ALA A 118 -6.98 0.41 3.16
CA ALA A 118 -6.10 0.41 4.33
C ALA A 118 -5.61 1.81 4.72
N ALA A 119 -5.36 2.70 3.76
CA ALA A 119 -5.08 4.11 4.04
C ALA A 119 -6.28 4.82 4.68
N ILE A 120 -7.52 4.52 4.24
CA ILE A 120 -8.74 5.04 4.88
C ILE A 120 -8.83 4.56 6.34
N GLN A 121 -8.60 3.25 6.57
CA GLN A 121 -8.58 2.69 7.92
C GLN A 121 -7.50 3.34 8.80
N GLY A 122 -6.29 3.54 8.26
CA GLY A 122 -5.22 4.26 8.93
C GLY A 122 -5.60 5.71 9.26
N ALA A 123 -6.27 6.41 8.35
CA ALA A 123 -6.73 7.79 8.58
C ALA A 123 -7.79 7.86 9.68
N ARG A 124 -8.71 6.88 9.72
CA ARG A 124 -9.67 6.71 10.83
C ARG A 124 -8.95 6.49 12.16
N GLN A 125 -7.96 5.59 12.20
CA GLN A 125 -7.13 5.35 13.39
C GLN A 125 -6.38 6.60 13.85
N ALA A 126 -5.89 7.42 12.91
CA ALA A 126 -5.25 8.70 13.17
C ALA A 126 -6.23 9.82 13.58
N LYS A 127 -7.54 9.54 13.61
CA LYS A 127 -8.61 10.49 13.94
C LYS A 127 -8.69 11.68 12.98
N ALA A 128 -8.43 11.44 11.69
CA ALA A 128 -8.65 12.44 10.66
C ALA A 128 -10.10 12.96 10.72
N GLY A 129 -10.29 14.28 10.56
CA GLY A 129 -11.59 14.93 10.69
C GLY A 129 -12.50 14.70 9.48
N ARG A 130 -11.90 14.52 8.30
CA ARG A 130 -12.60 14.32 7.02
C ARG A 130 -11.80 13.36 6.15
N ILE A 131 -12.44 12.31 5.63
CA ILE A 131 -11.78 11.27 4.82
C ILE A 131 -12.56 11.09 3.51
N ILE A 132 -11.97 11.58 2.42
CA ILE A 132 -12.58 11.61 1.08
C ILE A 132 -12.04 10.42 0.27
N ALA A 133 -12.91 9.46 -0.03
CA ALA A 133 -12.61 8.30 -0.86
C ALA A 133 -12.89 8.61 -2.35
N ILE A 134 -11.92 8.34 -3.24
CA ILE A 134 -12.01 8.71 -4.65
C ILE A 134 -11.74 7.47 -5.52
N ASP A 135 -12.73 7.03 -6.28
CA ASP A 135 -12.59 5.93 -7.26
C ASP A 135 -13.59 6.11 -8.40
N THR A 136 -13.29 5.57 -9.58
CA THR A 136 -14.21 5.58 -10.71
C THR A 136 -15.22 4.44 -10.68
N ASN A 137 -15.04 3.48 -9.78
CA ASN A 137 -15.96 2.38 -9.54
C ASN A 137 -16.75 2.63 -8.23
N PRO A 138 -18.02 3.09 -8.32
CA PRO A 138 -18.83 3.43 -7.15
C PRO A 138 -19.22 2.22 -6.29
N SER A 139 -19.11 0.98 -6.80
CA SER A 139 -19.39 -0.23 -6.01
C SER A 139 -18.45 -0.39 -4.81
N LYS A 140 -17.28 0.27 -4.83
CA LYS A 140 -16.30 0.25 -3.74
C LYS A 140 -16.63 1.22 -2.60
N PHE A 141 -17.57 2.14 -2.79
CA PHE A 141 -17.84 3.21 -1.83
C PHE A 141 -18.49 2.73 -0.54
N GLU A 142 -19.30 1.68 -0.59
CA GLU A 142 -19.88 1.08 0.61
C GLU A 142 -18.78 0.56 1.54
N LEU A 143 -17.86 -0.24 1.01
CA LEU A 143 -16.73 -0.76 1.76
C LEU A 143 -15.80 0.37 2.25
N ALA A 144 -15.57 1.40 1.44
CA ALA A 144 -14.79 2.56 1.87
C ALA A 144 -15.40 3.27 3.09
N ARG A 145 -16.74 3.42 3.14
CA ARG A 145 -17.44 3.98 4.31
C ARG A 145 -17.31 3.07 5.52
N GLN A 146 -17.39 1.76 5.36
CA GLN A 146 -17.15 0.80 6.45
C GLN A 146 -15.75 0.98 7.07
N PHE A 147 -14.73 1.24 6.26
CA PHE A 147 -13.37 1.50 6.75
C PHE A 147 -13.16 2.91 7.33
N GLY A 148 -14.10 3.84 7.14
CA GLY A 148 -14.07 5.17 7.76
C GLY A 148 -14.12 6.35 6.80
N ALA A 149 -14.35 6.15 5.49
CA ALA A 149 -14.56 7.26 4.58
C ALA A 149 -15.81 8.06 4.98
N THR A 150 -15.68 9.38 5.09
CA THR A 150 -16.79 10.29 5.39
C THR A 150 -17.52 10.71 4.11
N GLU A 151 -16.80 10.75 2.99
CA GLU A 151 -17.30 11.13 1.67
C GLU A 151 -16.75 10.20 0.60
N CYS A 152 -17.50 10.02 -0.47
CA CYS A 152 -17.05 9.29 -1.64
C CYS A 152 -17.33 10.12 -2.89
N ILE A 153 -16.34 10.21 -3.78
CA ILE A 153 -16.41 10.99 -5.01
C ILE A 153 -16.01 10.10 -6.18
N ASN A 154 -16.86 10.06 -7.20
CA ASN A 154 -16.51 9.51 -8.49
C ASN A 154 -16.11 10.65 -9.43
N PRO A 155 -14.85 10.70 -9.91
CA PRO A 155 -14.41 11.76 -10.82
C PRO A 155 -15.24 11.88 -12.10
N LYS A 156 -15.95 10.82 -12.52
CA LYS A 156 -16.81 10.82 -13.71
C LYS A 156 -18.13 11.59 -13.52
N ASP A 157 -18.49 11.93 -12.28
CA ASP A 157 -19.72 12.65 -11.97
C ASP A 157 -19.51 14.19 -11.99
N HIS A 158 -18.34 14.64 -12.47
CA HIS A 158 -17.95 16.04 -12.50
C HIS A 158 -17.35 16.44 -13.85
N ASP A 159 -17.69 17.64 -14.33
CA ASP A 159 -17.13 18.20 -15.57
C ASP A 159 -15.71 18.79 -15.38
N LYS A 160 -15.36 19.13 -14.13
CA LYS A 160 -14.05 19.72 -13.78
C LYS A 160 -13.05 18.63 -13.41
N PRO A 161 -11.74 18.86 -13.63
CA PRO A 161 -10.69 18.01 -13.10
C PRO A 161 -10.86 17.80 -11.58
N ILE A 162 -10.69 16.55 -11.13
CA ILE A 162 -10.97 16.18 -9.73
C ILE A 162 -10.22 17.04 -8.70
N GLN A 163 -8.99 17.47 -9.01
CA GLN A 163 -8.24 18.33 -8.11
C GLN A 163 -8.89 19.71 -7.90
N GLN A 164 -9.61 20.24 -8.90
CA GLN A 164 -10.35 21.49 -8.77
C GLN A 164 -11.62 21.28 -7.94
N VAL A 165 -12.33 20.17 -8.16
CA VAL A 165 -13.49 19.79 -7.34
C VAL A 165 -13.10 19.72 -5.86
N LEU A 166 -11.99 19.07 -5.54
CA LEU A 166 -11.49 18.96 -4.17
C LEU A 166 -11.10 20.32 -3.57
N ILE A 167 -10.42 21.19 -4.33
CA ILE A 167 -10.08 22.55 -3.87
C ILE A 167 -11.35 23.36 -3.59
N GLU A 168 -12.34 23.31 -4.48
CA GLU A 168 -13.62 24.01 -4.28
C GLU A 168 -14.37 23.51 -3.04
N MET A 169 -14.28 22.21 -2.75
CA MET A 169 -14.89 21.58 -1.57
C MET A 169 -14.15 21.82 -0.26
N SER A 170 -12.89 22.24 -0.28
CA SER A 170 -12.06 22.40 0.92
C SER A 170 -11.43 23.80 1.07
N GLY A 171 -11.68 24.71 0.12
CA GLY A 171 -11.14 26.06 0.08
C GLY A 171 -9.72 26.11 -0.49
N TRP A 172 -8.75 25.50 0.20
CA TRP A 172 -7.32 25.59 -0.15
C TRP A 172 -6.65 24.26 -0.48
N GLY A 173 -7.41 23.16 -0.52
CA GLY A 173 -6.92 21.80 -0.74
C GLY A 173 -6.99 20.93 0.52
N ILE A 174 -6.43 19.73 0.44
CA ILE A 174 -6.53 18.68 1.47
C ILE A 174 -5.18 18.48 2.19
N ASP A 175 -5.18 18.31 3.51
CA ASP A 175 -3.94 18.24 4.30
C ASP A 175 -3.06 17.07 3.85
N HIS A 176 -3.65 15.89 3.60
CA HIS A 176 -2.95 14.72 3.09
C HIS A 176 -3.69 14.06 1.93
N THR A 177 -2.97 13.79 0.85
CA THR A 177 -3.49 13.06 -0.31
C THR A 177 -2.68 11.79 -0.53
N PHE A 178 -3.34 10.69 -0.84
CA PHE A 178 -2.71 9.39 -1.07
C PHE A 178 -3.09 8.88 -2.46
N GLU A 179 -2.10 8.63 -3.31
CA GLU A 179 -2.30 7.95 -4.59
C GLU A 179 -2.01 6.47 -4.44
N CYS A 180 -3.03 5.64 -4.65
CA CYS A 180 -3.03 4.20 -4.39
C CYS A 180 -3.37 3.38 -5.65
N ILE A 181 -3.16 3.94 -6.85
CA ILE A 181 -3.53 3.32 -8.13
C ILE A 181 -2.28 2.93 -8.93
N GLY A 182 -1.34 3.84 -9.08
CA GLY A 182 -0.20 3.69 -9.98
C GLY A 182 -0.41 4.42 -11.30
N ASN A 183 -1.12 5.55 -11.31
CA ASN A 183 -1.32 6.35 -12.52
C ASN A 183 -0.69 7.74 -12.38
N VAL A 184 0.23 8.10 -13.27
CA VAL A 184 1.00 9.36 -13.17
C VAL A 184 0.13 10.62 -13.24
N HIS A 185 -1.01 10.59 -13.93
CA HIS A 185 -1.95 11.70 -13.97
C HIS A 185 -2.73 11.85 -12.67
N VAL A 186 -3.09 10.73 -12.03
CA VAL A 186 -3.72 10.75 -10.70
C VAL A 186 -2.71 11.16 -9.63
N MET A 187 -1.45 10.75 -9.72
CA MET A 187 -0.38 11.23 -8.82
C MET A 187 -0.25 12.75 -8.87
N ARG A 188 -0.32 13.34 -10.08
CA ARG A 188 -0.37 14.79 -10.26
C ARG A 188 -1.64 15.41 -9.66
N ALA A 189 -2.80 14.83 -9.92
CA ALA A 189 -4.08 15.34 -9.40
C ALA A 189 -4.10 15.33 -7.86
N ALA A 190 -3.59 14.26 -7.24
CA ALA A 190 -3.43 14.17 -5.79
C ALA A 190 -2.56 15.32 -5.27
N LEU A 191 -1.37 15.54 -5.84
CA LEU A 191 -0.52 16.67 -5.45
C LEU A 191 -1.21 18.02 -5.63
N GLU A 192 -1.82 18.27 -6.78
CA GLU A 192 -2.46 19.55 -7.07
C GLU A 192 -3.70 19.81 -6.21
N SER A 193 -4.33 18.76 -5.67
CA SER A 193 -5.44 18.86 -4.71
C SER A 193 -5.01 19.02 -3.25
N ALA A 194 -3.74 18.78 -2.92
CA ALA A 194 -3.22 18.95 -1.57
C ALA A 194 -3.24 20.43 -1.15
N HIS A 195 -3.31 20.68 0.16
CA HIS A 195 -3.47 22.02 0.73
C HIS A 195 -2.30 22.94 0.33
N ARG A 196 -2.63 24.14 -0.15
CA ARG A 196 -1.62 25.18 -0.42
C ARG A 196 -0.92 25.57 0.88
N GLY A 197 0.41 25.52 0.92
CA GLY A 197 1.21 25.96 2.07
C GLY A 197 1.82 24.82 2.89
N TRP A 198 1.10 23.72 3.12
CA TRP A 198 1.59 22.60 3.95
C TRP A 198 1.16 21.20 3.50
N GLY A 199 0.27 21.09 2.51
CA GLY A 199 -0.33 19.83 2.10
C GLY A 199 0.70 18.81 1.65
N GLN A 200 0.49 17.55 2.03
CA GLN A 200 1.36 16.44 1.66
C GLN A 200 0.66 15.52 0.66
N SER A 201 1.39 15.10 -0.37
CA SER A 201 0.94 14.11 -1.33
C SER A 201 1.86 12.91 -1.32
N ILE A 202 1.27 11.73 -1.08
CA ILE A 202 1.96 10.47 -0.86
C ILE A 202 1.68 9.55 -2.05
N VAL A 203 2.72 9.24 -2.80
CA VAL A 203 2.66 8.26 -3.88
C VAL A 203 2.91 6.87 -3.30
N ILE A 204 1.93 5.97 -3.46
CA ILE A 204 2.01 4.57 -3.04
C ILE A 204 1.84 3.63 -4.23
N GLY A 205 0.97 3.97 -5.17
CA GLY A 205 0.77 3.22 -6.41
C GLY A 205 2.05 3.11 -7.22
N VAL A 206 2.24 1.96 -7.88
CA VAL A 206 3.41 1.71 -8.73
C VAL A 206 3.03 2.03 -10.17
N ALA A 207 3.64 3.07 -10.74
CA ALA A 207 3.42 3.47 -12.13
C ALA A 207 3.95 2.42 -13.13
N GLY A 208 3.47 2.51 -14.37
CA GLY A 208 3.97 1.69 -15.48
C GLY A 208 5.47 1.93 -15.72
N ALA A 209 6.14 0.92 -16.27
CA ALA A 209 7.57 1.01 -16.55
C ALA A 209 7.86 2.16 -17.54
N GLY A 210 8.73 3.10 -17.13
CA GLY A 210 9.14 4.24 -17.96
C GLY A 210 8.18 5.44 -17.91
N GLU A 211 7.09 5.38 -17.16
CA GLU A 211 6.21 6.55 -16.99
C GLU A 211 6.81 7.58 -16.04
N GLU A 212 6.54 8.86 -16.31
CA GLU A 212 7.04 9.98 -15.53
C GLU A 212 5.89 10.81 -14.96
N ILE A 213 6.01 11.17 -13.68
CA ILE A 213 5.14 12.14 -13.03
C ILE A 213 5.64 13.56 -13.30
N SER A 214 4.72 14.49 -13.55
CA SER A 214 5.07 15.91 -13.78
C SER A 214 4.03 16.85 -13.18
N THR A 215 4.48 18.01 -12.71
CA THR A 215 3.63 19.14 -12.32
C THR A 215 4.39 20.46 -12.55
N ARG A 216 3.72 21.60 -12.36
CA ARG A 216 4.41 22.89 -12.31
C ARG A 216 5.19 22.98 -10.98
N PRO A 217 6.51 23.24 -10.97
CA PRO A 217 7.29 23.33 -9.73
C PRO A 217 6.75 24.35 -8.73
N PHE A 218 6.00 25.35 -9.21
CA PHE A 218 5.33 26.32 -8.36
C PHE A 218 4.36 25.70 -7.34
N GLN A 219 3.82 24.49 -7.62
CA GLN A 219 3.02 23.74 -6.64
C GLN A 219 3.82 23.39 -5.38
N LEU A 220 5.12 23.11 -5.53
CA LEU A 220 6.04 22.79 -4.44
C LEU A 220 6.60 24.07 -3.79
N VAL A 221 6.93 25.09 -4.61
CA VAL A 221 7.36 26.41 -4.11
C VAL A 221 6.31 27.01 -3.16
N THR A 222 5.03 26.76 -3.43
CA THR A 222 3.91 27.19 -2.58
C THR A 222 3.61 26.28 -1.39
N GLY A 223 4.58 25.45 -0.97
CA GLY A 223 4.60 24.77 0.33
C GLY A 223 4.09 23.33 0.33
N ARG A 224 3.69 22.76 -0.80
CA ARG A 224 3.32 21.34 -0.87
C ARG A 224 4.54 20.44 -0.78
N VAL A 225 4.35 19.25 -0.20
CA VAL A 225 5.36 18.19 -0.14
C VAL A 225 4.91 17.00 -0.96
N TRP A 226 5.75 16.55 -1.90
CA TRP A 226 5.52 15.33 -2.67
C TRP A 226 6.52 14.25 -2.25
N LYS A 227 6.04 13.11 -1.75
CA LYS A 227 6.90 12.02 -1.26
C LYS A 227 6.29 10.66 -1.62
N GLY A 228 7.13 9.62 -1.63
CA GLY A 228 6.70 8.23 -1.81
C GLY A 228 6.63 7.47 -0.47
N SER A 229 5.91 6.35 -0.45
CA SER A 229 5.94 5.40 0.66
C SER A 229 6.11 3.97 0.15
N ALA A 230 7.16 3.28 0.60
CA ALA A 230 7.37 1.87 0.32
C ALA A 230 7.04 1.06 1.58
N PHE A 231 6.15 0.07 1.46
CA PHE A 231 5.69 -0.75 2.59
C PHE A 231 5.20 0.09 3.78
N GLY A 232 4.63 1.27 3.50
CA GLY A 232 4.15 2.19 4.52
C GLY A 232 5.25 2.76 5.43
N GLY A 233 6.52 2.68 5.05
CA GLY A 233 7.64 3.04 5.92
C GLY A 233 7.83 2.09 7.12
N VAL A 234 7.15 0.94 7.13
CA VAL A 234 7.22 -0.07 8.20
C VAL A 234 8.49 -0.90 8.06
N LYS A 235 9.19 -1.11 9.18
CA LYS A 235 10.31 -2.06 9.29
C LYS A 235 9.75 -3.46 9.54
N GLY A 236 9.85 -4.31 8.52
CA GLY A 236 9.06 -5.53 8.45
C GLY A 236 9.33 -6.59 9.53
N ARG A 237 10.55 -6.71 10.07
CA ARG A 237 10.83 -7.70 11.13
C ARG A 237 10.50 -7.14 12.51
N THR A 238 10.76 -5.86 12.74
CA THR A 238 10.64 -5.26 14.08
C THR A 238 9.26 -4.65 14.36
N GLN A 239 8.50 -4.25 13.34
CA GLN A 239 7.23 -3.55 13.52
C GLN A 239 6.00 -4.34 13.04
N LEU A 240 6.11 -5.10 11.94
CA LEU A 240 4.95 -5.87 11.41
C LEU A 240 4.37 -6.87 12.42
N PRO A 241 5.16 -7.58 13.25
CA PRO A 241 4.58 -8.48 14.25
C PRO A 241 3.63 -7.74 15.21
N GLY A 242 3.90 -6.47 15.53
CA GLY A 242 2.98 -5.65 16.32
C GLY A 242 1.64 -5.42 15.62
N MET A 243 1.65 -5.22 14.29
CA MET A 243 0.41 -5.08 13.51
C MET A 243 -0.43 -6.38 13.47
N VAL A 244 0.21 -7.54 13.62
CA VAL A 244 -0.51 -8.82 13.81
C VAL A 244 -1.23 -8.82 15.16
N GLU A 245 -0.55 -8.41 16.22
CA GLU A 245 -1.19 -8.29 17.54
C GLU A 245 -2.32 -7.25 17.53
N ASP A 246 -2.17 -6.16 16.78
CA ASP A 246 -3.21 -5.13 16.61
C ASP A 246 -4.45 -5.71 15.93
N GLU A 247 -4.29 -6.55 14.90
CA GLU A 247 -5.43 -7.25 14.29
C GLU A 247 -6.11 -8.22 15.26
N MET A 248 -5.33 -9.01 15.99
CA MET A 248 -5.88 -9.97 16.96
C MET A 248 -6.67 -9.29 18.09
N ARG A 249 -6.37 -8.02 18.39
CA ARG A 249 -7.15 -7.20 19.33
C ARG A 249 -8.36 -6.48 18.71
N GLY A 250 -8.48 -6.50 17.37
CA GLY A 250 -9.52 -5.78 16.64
C GLY A 250 -9.20 -4.31 16.37
N ASP A 251 -7.95 -3.88 16.57
CA ASP A 251 -7.50 -2.51 16.25
C ASP A 251 -7.29 -2.32 14.73
N ILE A 252 -6.98 -3.42 14.01
CA ILE A 252 -6.88 -3.49 12.55
C ILE A 252 -7.94 -4.47 12.01
N ASP A 253 -8.84 -3.96 11.18
CA ASP A 253 -9.87 -4.77 10.53
C ASP A 253 -9.28 -5.42 9.27
N LEU A 254 -9.07 -6.74 9.24
CA LEU A 254 -8.58 -7.45 8.04
C LEU A 254 -9.67 -8.23 7.29
N ALA A 255 -10.66 -8.77 7.99
CA ALA A 255 -11.69 -9.62 7.38
C ALA A 255 -12.42 -8.96 6.19
N PRO A 256 -12.85 -7.67 6.24
CA PRO A 256 -13.57 -7.06 5.12
C PRO A 256 -12.74 -6.86 3.84
N PHE A 257 -11.40 -7.01 3.90
CA PHE A 257 -10.57 -7.00 2.70
C PHE A 257 -10.67 -8.31 1.91
N VAL A 258 -10.97 -9.42 2.60
CA VAL A 258 -11.09 -10.75 2.01
C VAL A 258 -12.45 -10.86 1.33
N THR A 259 -12.45 -10.67 0.01
CA THR A 259 -13.68 -10.74 -0.80
C THR A 259 -13.92 -12.13 -1.38
N HIS A 260 -12.84 -12.89 -1.57
CA HIS A 260 -12.86 -14.21 -2.19
C HIS A 260 -11.77 -15.08 -1.55
N THR A 261 -12.01 -16.38 -1.54
CA THR A 261 -11.04 -17.41 -1.18
C THR A 261 -11.10 -18.49 -2.26
N MET A 262 -9.95 -19.06 -2.63
CA MET A 262 -9.87 -20.11 -3.67
C MET A 262 -8.58 -20.92 -3.57
N GLY A 263 -8.51 -22.06 -4.26
CA GLY A 263 -7.31 -22.89 -4.33
C GLY A 263 -6.24 -22.31 -5.25
N LEU A 264 -5.00 -22.79 -5.13
CA LEU A 264 -3.89 -22.40 -6.02
C LEU A 264 -4.18 -22.71 -7.50
N GLU A 265 -4.94 -23.77 -7.76
CA GLU A 265 -5.35 -24.18 -9.11
C GLU A 265 -6.20 -23.12 -9.82
N GLU A 266 -6.92 -22.30 -9.04
CA GLU A 266 -7.83 -21.26 -9.52
C GLU A 266 -7.16 -19.87 -9.56
N ILE A 267 -5.83 -19.80 -9.37
CA ILE A 267 -5.11 -18.51 -9.29
C ILE A 267 -5.35 -17.60 -10.51
N ASN A 268 -5.54 -18.17 -11.70
CA ASN A 268 -5.83 -17.38 -12.90
C ASN A 268 -7.21 -16.70 -12.84
N GLU A 269 -8.21 -17.36 -12.22
CA GLU A 269 -9.52 -16.76 -11.97
C GLU A 269 -9.41 -15.63 -10.93
N ALA A 270 -8.57 -15.81 -9.90
CA ALA A 270 -8.24 -14.74 -8.94
C ALA A 270 -7.78 -13.46 -9.66
N PHE A 271 -6.87 -13.62 -10.63
CA PHE A 271 -6.35 -12.52 -11.44
C PHE A 271 -7.41 -11.90 -12.33
N ALA A 272 -8.30 -12.70 -12.93
CA ALA A 272 -9.42 -12.19 -13.73
C ALA A 272 -10.37 -11.33 -12.89
N LEU A 273 -10.78 -11.81 -11.71
CA LEU A 273 -11.63 -11.05 -10.78
C LEU A 273 -10.99 -9.71 -10.36
N MET A 274 -9.67 -9.72 -10.12
CA MET A 274 -8.93 -8.50 -9.81
C MET A 274 -8.95 -7.52 -10.99
N HIS A 275 -8.73 -8.01 -12.21
CA HIS A 275 -8.73 -7.17 -13.41
C HIS A 275 -10.11 -6.57 -13.72
N GLU A 276 -11.18 -7.33 -13.51
CA GLU A 276 -12.56 -6.89 -13.65
C GLU A 276 -13.01 -5.93 -12.54
N GLY A 277 -12.18 -5.74 -11.49
CA GLY A 277 -12.51 -4.90 -10.35
C GLY A 277 -13.60 -5.49 -9.44
N LYS A 278 -13.81 -6.81 -9.48
CA LYS A 278 -14.80 -7.55 -8.69
C LYS A 278 -14.27 -8.03 -7.33
N SER A 279 -12.95 -8.02 -7.15
CA SER A 279 -12.29 -8.41 -5.89
C SER A 279 -11.49 -7.25 -5.28
N ILE A 280 -11.34 -7.27 -3.95
CA ILE A 280 -10.40 -6.41 -3.22
C ILE A 280 -9.13 -7.20 -2.92
N ARG A 281 -9.28 -8.30 -2.17
CA ARG A 281 -8.26 -9.34 -2.00
C ARG A 281 -8.92 -10.69 -2.13
N THR A 282 -8.22 -11.56 -2.85
CA THR A 282 -8.51 -12.98 -2.96
C THR A 282 -7.41 -13.72 -2.22
N ILE A 283 -7.78 -14.57 -1.27
CA ILE A 283 -6.83 -15.41 -0.53
C ILE A 283 -6.69 -16.74 -1.26
N ILE A 284 -5.44 -17.16 -1.47
CA ILE A 284 -5.11 -18.42 -2.14
C ILE A 284 -4.71 -19.44 -1.07
N HIS A 285 -5.39 -20.59 -1.09
CA HIS A 285 -5.09 -21.74 -0.23
C HIS A 285 -4.18 -22.74 -0.95
N TYR A 286 -3.36 -23.40 -0.16
CA TYR A 286 -2.45 -24.49 -0.56
C TYR A 286 -2.90 -25.79 0.09
#